data_AF-C9LK56-F1
#
_entry.id   AF-C9LK56-F1
#
_cell.length_a   1.000
_cell.length_b   1.000
_cell.length_c   1.000
_cell.angle_alpha   90.00
_cell.angle_beta   90.00
_cell.angle_gamma   90.00
#
_symmetry.space_group_name_H-M   'P 1'
#
loop_
_entity.id
_entity.type
_entity.pdbx_description
1 polymer ?
#
loop_
_entity_poly.entity_id
_entity_poly.type
_entity_poly.pdbx_seq_one_letter_code
_entity_poly.pdbx_strand_id
1 'polypeptide(L)'
;MRMKRIEILLLCCMISVAGFAQTGLHIANLFGERFRNRKDATEVVIGGDRLKPYKLNLFRSLTIKPSAAEVNEFEASVKADVVGALDREAGLRQGRLYYGFYRLRSAGTTNRFIFYRNNTLRAGASPTLTLIYMEGNATLAELKQRFAK
;
A
#
# COMPACT_ATOMS: atom_id res chain seq x y z
N MET A 1 -21.65 5.06 -26.74
CA MET A 1 -20.24 5.31 -27.10
C MET A 1 -19.36 4.72 -26.00
N ARG A 2 -18.66 3.62 -26.27
CA ARG A 2 -17.92 2.80 -25.28
C ARG A 2 -16.62 3.51 -24.88
N MET A 3 -16.40 3.60 -23.57
CA MET A 3 -15.26 4.25 -22.93
C MET A 3 -13.94 3.61 -23.39
N LYS A 4 -13.00 4.46 -23.85
CA LYS A 4 -11.66 4.07 -24.26
C LYS A 4 -10.83 3.72 -23.03
N ARG A 5 -10.17 2.57 -23.10
CA ARG A 5 -9.27 1.99 -22.10
C ARG A 5 -8.15 2.99 -21.83
N ILE A 6 -8.05 3.47 -20.59
CA ILE A 6 -6.92 4.30 -20.15
C ILE A 6 -5.76 3.34 -19.92
N GLU A 7 -4.94 3.16 -20.94
CA GLU A 7 -3.65 2.48 -20.82
C GLU A 7 -2.71 3.41 -20.06
N ILE A 8 -2.48 3.12 -18.78
CA ILE A 8 -1.50 3.82 -17.96
C ILE A 8 -0.12 3.34 -18.43
N LEU A 9 0.47 4.09 -19.36
CA LEU A 9 1.83 3.92 -19.83
C LEU A 9 2.81 4.07 -18.66
N LEU A 10 3.60 3.01 -18.40
CA LEU A 10 4.73 2.98 -17.48
C LEU A 10 5.71 4.11 -17.85
N LEU A 11 5.84 5.14 -17.01
CA LEU A 11 6.90 6.13 -17.12
C LEU A 11 7.77 6.07 -15.86
N CYS A 12 8.93 5.41 -16.00
CA CYS A 12 10.02 5.43 -15.03
C CYS A 12 10.52 6.87 -14.84
N CYS A 13 10.09 7.52 -13.76
CA CYS A 13 10.79 8.68 -13.22
C CYS A 13 11.47 8.28 -11.92
N MET A 14 12.79 8.13 -11.96
CA MET A 14 13.64 8.17 -10.78
C MET A 14 13.55 9.59 -10.20
N ILE A 15 12.80 9.74 -9.10
CA ILE A 15 13.01 10.84 -8.17
C ILE A 15 13.23 10.16 -6.83
N SER A 16 14.50 10.13 -6.40
CA SER A 16 14.90 9.82 -5.04
C SER A 16 14.46 10.95 -4.13
N VAL A 17 13.15 11.06 -3.89
CA VAL A 17 12.66 11.75 -2.71
C VAL A 17 12.85 10.75 -1.57
N ALA A 18 14.05 10.71 -1.00
CA ALA A 18 14.23 10.26 0.38
C ALA A 18 13.60 11.30 1.31
N GLY A 19 12.32 11.58 1.11
CA GLY A 19 11.51 12.34 2.03
C GLY A 19 11.16 11.40 3.17
N PHE A 20 11.18 11.92 4.39
CA PHE A 20 10.85 11.27 5.67
C PHE A 20 9.44 10.65 5.76
N ALA A 21 8.78 10.42 4.62
CA ALA A 21 7.54 9.70 4.51
C ALA A 21 7.77 8.22 4.85
N GLN A 22 7.06 7.69 5.86
CA GLN A 22 7.20 6.34 6.46
C GLN A 22 8.20 6.18 7.62
N THR A 23 8.93 7.24 8.03
CA THR A 23 9.85 7.11 9.18
C THR A 23 9.11 6.63 10.44
N GLY A 24 9.63 5.56 11.05
CA GLY A 24 9.07 4.94 12.25
C GLY A 24 7.99 3.88 12.02
N LEU A 25 7.74 3.46 10.78
CA LEU A 25 6.85 2.33 10.46
C LEU A 25 7.65 1.07 10.10
N HIS A 26 7.24 -0.08 10.61
CA HIS A 26 7.83 -1.39 10.29
C HIS A 26 7.65 -1.75 8.81
N ILE A 27 6.54 -1.33 8.20
CA ILE A 27 6.28 -1.56 6.77
C ILE A 27 7.25 -0.79 5.85
N ALA A 28 7.95 0.23 6.34
CA ALA A 28 8.91 1.00 5.54
C ALA A 28 10.03 0.12 4.97
N ASN A 29 10.48 -0.86 5.77
CA ASN A 29 11.55 -1.80 5.42
C ASN A 29 11.14 -2.82 4.34
N LEU A 30 9.84 -2.93 4.03
CA LEU A 30 9.34 -3.85 3.02
C LEU A 30 9.41 -3.26 1.61
N PHE A 31 9.57 -1.95 1.49
CA PHE A 31 9.66 -1.28 0.20
C PHE A 31 11.11 -0.97 -0.19
N GLY A 32 11.37 -0.77 -1.49
CA GLY A 32 12.67 -0.34 -1.99
C GLY A 32 13.47 -1.46 -2.65
N GLU A 33 14.78 -1.48 -2.43
CA GLU A 33 15.71 -2.21 -3.31
C GLU A 33 15.52 -3.73 -3.28
N ARG A 34 15.01 -4.28 -2.17
CA ARG A 34 14.82 -5.72 -1.95
C ARG A 34 14.05 -6.41 -3.09
N PHE A 35 13.05 -5.73 -3.65
CA PHE A 35 12.18 -6.31 -4.67
C PHE A 35 12.42 -5.73 -6.07
N ARG A 36 13.36 -4.79 -6.24
CA ARG A 36 13.56 -4.03 -7.49
C ARG A 36 13.84 -4.92 -8.71
N ASN A 37 14.60 -6.00 -8.53
CA ASN A 37 15.02 -6.88 -9.64
C ASN A 37 14.19 -8.18 -9.71
N ARG A 38 13.16 -8.34 -8.88
CA ARG A 38 12.29 -9.53 -8.88
C ARG A 38 11.24 -9.39 -9.99
N LYS A 39 11.22 -10.36 -10.93
CA LYS A 39 10.28 -10.37 -12.08
C LYS A 39 8.81 -10.49 -11.67
N ASP A 40 8.56 -10.96 -10.47
CA ASP A 40 7.23 -11.17 -9.87
C ASP A 40 6.90 -10.14 -8.79
N ALA A 41 7.66 -9.04 -8.76
CA ALA A 41 7.42 -7.90 -7.90
C ALA A 41 7.16 -6.65 -8.74
N THR A 42 6.28 -5.79 -8.23
CA THR A 42 6.00 -4.48 -8.82
C THR A 42 5.89 -3.48 -7.70
N GLU A 43 6.80 -2.51 -7.69
CA GLU A 43 6.75 -1.36 -6.82
C GLU A 43 6.41 -0.09 -7.62
N VAL A 44 5.46 0.70 -7.12
CA VAL A 44 5.06 1.98 -7.69
C VAL A 44 5.20 3.04 -6.62
N VAL A 45 5.92 4.11 -6.94
CA VAL A 45 6.06 5.29 -6.09
C VAL A 45 5.58 6.50 -6.88
N ILE A 46 4.59 7.20 -6.36
CA ILE A 46 4.06 8.44 -6.93
C ILE A 46 4.12 9.49 -5.84
N GLY A 47 4.66 10.65 -6.16
CA GLY A 47 4.70 11.81 -5.27
C GLY A 47 4.48 13.11 -6.02
N GLY A 48 4.35 14.19 -5.26
CA GLY A 48 4.22 15.55 -5.79
C GLY A 48 2.87 15.82 -6.44
N ASP A 49 2.85 16.77 -7.38
CA ASP A 49 1.62 17.39 -7.89
C ASP A 49 0.61 16.43 -8.53
N ARG A 50 1.07 15.28 -9.01
CA ARG A 50 0.21 14.22 -9.58
C ARG A 50 -0.80 13.68 -8.56
N LEU A 51 -0.53 13.81 -7.27
CA LEU A 51 -1.40 13.34 -6.20
C LEU A 51 -2.31 14.41 -5.59
N LYS A 52 -2.18 15.68 -5.98
CA LYS A 52 -3.06 16.78 -5.55
C LYS A 52 -4.55 16.48 -5.75
N PRO A 53 -5.01 15.91 -6.89
CA PRO A 53 -6.43 15.57 -7.08
C PRO A 53 -6.97 14.53 -6.10
N TYR A 54 -6.08 13.78 -5.44
CA TYR A 54 -6.37 12.76 -4.44
C TYR A 54 -6.10 13.23 -3.01
N LYS A 55 -5.67 14.50 -2.81
CA LYS A 55 -5.21 15.05 -1.53
C LYS A 55 -4.11 14.20 -0.87
N LEU A 56 -3.29 13.55 -1.69
CA LEU A 56 -2.15 12.76 -1.26
C LEU A 56 -0.85 13.50 -1.60
N ASN A 57 0.17 13.26 -0.79
CA ASN A 57 1.54 13.73 -1.02
C ASN A 57 2.42 12.58 -1.51
N LEU A 58 2.15 11.36 -1.03
CA LEU A 58 2.82 10.14 -1.43
C LEU A 58 1.81 8.99 -1.57
N PHE A 59 2.00 8.21 -2.62
CA PHE A 59 1.41 6.90 -2.82
C PHE A 59 2.55 5.92 -3.12
N ARG A 60 2.65 4.85 -2.33
CA ARG A 60 3.66 3.82 -2.51
C ARG A 60 3.01 2.45 -2.41
N SER A 61 3.07 1.66 -3.48
CA SER A 61 2.52 0.31 -3.50
C SER A 61 3.57 -0.72 -3.86
N LEU A 62 3.51 -1.88 -3.23
CA LEU A 62 4.29 -3.05 -3.55
C LEU A 62 3.35 -4.24 -3.72
N THR A 63 3.44 -4.93 -4.85
CA THR A 63 2.75 -6.19 -5.09
C THR A 63 3.77 -7.25 -5.47
N ILE A 64 3.74 -8.40 -4.79
CA ILE A 64 4.66 -9.52 -5.03
C ILE A 64 3.91 -10.85 -5.14
N LYS A 65 4.53 -11.88 -5.72
CA LYS A 65 4.19 -13.28 -5.46
C LYS A 65 5.01 -13.77 -4.26
N PRO A 66 4.46 -13.83 -3.03
CA PRO A 66 5.29 -14.02 -1.84
C PRO A 66 5.67 -15.49 -1.61
N SER A 67 6.82 -15.71 -0.97
CA SER A 67 7.07 -16.96 -0.23
C SER A 67 6.30 -16.97 1.10
N ALA A 68 6.17 -18.13 1.76
CA ALA A 68 5.50 -18.22 3.06
C ALA A 68 6.15 -17.33 4.13
N ALA A 69 7.49 -17.22 4.12
CA ALA A 69 8.24 -16.35 5.02
C ALA A 69 7.91 -14.87 4.79
N GLU A 70 7.82 -14.45 3.52
CA GLU A 70 7.45 -13.07 3.17
C GLU A 70 6.00 -12.77 3.58
N VAL A 71 5.06 -13.70 3.46
CA VAL A 71 3.70 -13.45 3.96
C VAL A 71 3.71 -13.20 5.48
N ASN A 72 4.50 -13.98 6.24
CA ASN A 72 4.60 -13.81 7.68
C ASN A 72 5.25 -12.47 8.06
N GLU A 73 6.30 -12.08 7.36
CA GLU A 73 7.00 -10.83 7.56
C GLU A 73 6.08 -9.62 7.29
N PHE A 74 5.39 -9.60 6.14
CA PHE A 74 4.46 -8.53 5.81
C PHE A 74 3.30 -8.45 6.81
N GLU A 75 2.73 -9.60 7.18
CA GLU A 75 1.65 -9.66 8.17
C GLU A 75 2.11 -9.15 9.54
N ALA A 76 3.33 -9.48 9.97
CA ALA A 76 3.91 -9.00 11.22
C ALA A 76 4.15 -7.48 11.20
N SER A 77 4.76 -6.95 10.14
CA SER A 77 5.01 -5.51 10.01
C SER A 77 3.71 -4.70 9.99
N VAL A 78 2.70 -5.16 9.25
CA VAL A 78 1.38 -4.49 9.25
C VAL A 78 0.76 -4.54 10.64
N LYS A 79 0.76 -5.70 11.31
CA LYS A 79 0.20 -5.83 12.67
C LYS A 79 0.88 -4.89 13.65
N ALA A 80 2.21 -4.77 13.59
CA ALA A 80 2.98 -3.88 14.46
C ALA A 80 2.59 -2.40 14.26
N ASP A 81 2.43 -1.96 13.01
CA ASP A 81 2.14 -0.55 12.71
C ASP A 81 0.68 -0.15 12.99
N VAL A 82 -0.24 -1.12 13.01
CA VAL A 82 -1.68 -0.83 13.16
C VAL A 82 -2.21 -0.98 14.59
N VAL A 83 -1.36 -1.32 15.57
CA VAL A 83 -1.77 -1.43 16.99
C VAL A 83 -2.43 -0.12 17.47
N GLY A 84 -1.88 1.02 17.07
CA GLY A 84 -2.39 2.36 17.40
C GLY A 84 -3.22 3.02 16.30
N ALA A 85 -3.74 2.25 15.33
CA ALA A 85 -4.55 2.78 14.24
C ALA A 85 -5.81 3.49 14.78
N LEU A 86 -6.09 4.66 14.24
CA LEU A 86 -7.25 5.47 14.60
C LEU A 86 -8.55 4.90 14.01
N ASP A 87 -8.46 4.31 12.81
CA ASP A 87 -9.57 3.63 12.14
C ASP A 87 -9.05 2.35 11.48
N ARG A 88 -9.88 1.32 11.43
CA ARG A 88 -9.55 0.05 10.78
C ARG A 88 -10.76 -0.64 10.19
N GLU A 89 -10.56 -1.22 9.03
CA GLU A 89 -11.44 -2.24 8.45
C GLU A 89 -10.54 -3.38 8.00
N ALA A 90 -10.68 -4.55 8.61
CA ALA A 90 -9.81 -5.68 8.31
C ALA A 90 -10.60 -6.98 8.39
N GLY A 91 -10.19 -7.95 7.57
CA GLY A 91 -10.77 -9.28 7.56
C GLY A 91 -9.69 -10.34 7.71
N LEU A 92 -10.02 -11.40 8.43
CA LEU A 92 -9.18 -12.57 8.55
C LEU A 92 -9.70 -13.70 7.66
N ARG A 93 -8.81 -14.56 7.19
CA ARG A 93 -9.14 -15.87 6.62
C ARG A 93 -8.18 -16.90 7.18
N GLN A 94 -8.70 -18.03 7.65
CA GLN A 94 -7.87 -19.12 8.21
C GLN A 94 -6.91 -18.61 9.30
N GLY A 95 -7.38 -17.69 10.16
CA GLY A 95 -6.57 -17.09 11.23
C GLY A 95 -5.53 -16.05 10.78
N ARG A 96 -5.39 -15.80 9.47
CA ARG A 96 -4.41 -14.88 8.90
C ARG A 96 -5.05 -13.59 8.41
N LEU A 97 -4.29 -12.50 8.43
CA LEU A 97 -4.72 -11.23 7.86
C LEU A 97 -4.96 -11.40 6.35
N TYR A 98 -6.22 -11.28 5.93
CA TYR A 98 -6.61 -11.39 4.54
C TYR A 98 -6.60 -10.03 3.85
N TYR A 99 -7.14 -9.01 4.52
CA TYR A 99 -7.02 -7.63 4.07
C TYR A 99 -7.10 -6.68 5.26
N GLY A 100 -6.65 -5.46 5.05
CA GLY A 100 -6.85 -4.37 6.00
C GLY A 100 -6.73 -3.00 5.34
N PHE A 101 -7.55 -2.06 5.78
CA PHE A 101 -7.52 -0.64 5.43
C PHE A 101 -7.47 0.15 6.74
N TYR A 102 -6.33 0.78 7.00
CA TYR A 102 -6.02 1.40 8.29
C TYR A 102 -5.73 2.88 8.13
N ARG A 103 -6.27 3.70 9.04
CA ARG A 103 -5.75 5.05 9.30
C ARG A 103 -4.83 4.99 10.50
N LEU A 104 -3.56 5.34 10.31
CA LEU A 104 -2.61 5.44 11.41
C LEU A 104 -2.75 6.79 12.12
N ARG A 105 -2.06 6.96 13.25
CA ARG A 105 -1.86 8.29 13.83
C ARG A 105 -1.17 9.19 12.80
N SER A 106 -1.61 10.44 12.70
CA SER A 106 -0.99 11.41 11.80
C SER A 106 0.45 11.71 12.21
N ALA A 107 1.31 12.01 11.24
CA ALA A 107 2.64 12.57 11.49
C ALA A 107 2.52 14.09 11.34
N GLY A 108 2.41 14.80 12.47
CA GLY A 108 1.98 16.20 12.48
C GLY A 108 0.57 16.32 11.90
N THR A 109 0.40 17.13 10.85
CA THR A 109 -0.88 17.34 10.15
C THR A 109 -1.13 16.35 9.02
N THR A 110 -0.20 15.43 8.76
CA THR A 110 -0.27 14.49 7.64
C THR A 110 -0.94 13.18 8.06
N ASN A 111 -2.08 12.86 7.45
CA ASN A 111 -2.73 11.57 7.63
C ASN A 111 -1.91 10.47 6.95
N ARG A 112 -1.84 9.31 7.60
CA ARG A 112 -1.09 8.14 7.13
C ARG A 112 -2.03 6.94 7.02
N PHE A 113 -1.89 6.17 5.94
CA PHE A 113 -2.77 5.06 5.62
C PHE A 113 -1.99 3.82 5.20
N ILE A 114 -2.49 2.66 5.60
CA ILE A 114 -2.01 1.35 5.13
C ILE A 114 -3.19 0.62 4.49
N PHE A 115 -2.98 0.12 3.27
CA PHE A 115 -3.80 -0.92 2.69
C PHE A 115 -2.99 -2.20 2.51
N TYR A 116 -3.57 -3.32 2.90
CA TYR A 116 -2.96 -4.63 2.80
C TYR A 116 -3.95 -5.62 2.19
N ARG A 117 -3.46 -6.48 1.30
CA ARG A 117 -4.23 -7.58 0.72
C ARG A 117 -3.36 -8.80 0.52
N ASN A 118 -3.82 -9.94 1.05
CA ASN A 118 -3.19 -11.24 0.89
C ASN A 118 -4.07 -12.17 0.06
N ASN A 119 -3.86 -12.20 -1.26
CA ASN A 119 -4.60 -13.10 -2.14
C ASN A 119 -4.09 -14.55 -2.10
N THR A 120 -3.02 -14.87 -1.36
CA THR A 120 -2.60 -16.28 -1.19
C THR A 120 -3.65 -17.10 -0.42
N LEU A 121 -4.56 -16.44 0.30
CA LEU A 121 -5.67 -17.04 1.05
C LEU A 121 -6.97 -17.13 0.24
N ARG A 122 -6.94 -16.72 -1.03
CA ARG A 122 -8.11 -16.72 -1.93
C ARG A 122 -7.95 -17.85 -2.96
N ALA A 123 -8.80 -18.87 -2.84
CA ALA A 123 -8.87 -19.95 -3.83
C ALA A 123 -9.17 -19.39 -5.24
N GLY A 124 -8.48 -19.91 -6.24
CA GLY A 124 -8.65 -19.53 -7.66
C GLY A 124 -8.07 -18.17 -8.05
N ALA A 125 -7.42 -17.44 -7.14
CA ALA A 125 -6.74 -16.19 -7.45
C ALA A 125 -5.23 -16.40 -7.61
N SER A 126 -4.56 -15.50 -8.34
CA SER A 126 -3.09 -15.46 -8.35
C SER A 126 -2.58 -15.17 -6.93
N PRO A 127 -1.62 -15.97 -6.40
CA PRO A 127 -1.12 -15.84 -5.03
C PRO A 127 -0.24 -14.60 -4.93
N THR A 128 -0.88 -13.46 -4.69
CA THR A 128 -0.25 -12.15 -4.64
C THR A 128 -0.44 -11.53 -3.27
N LEU A 129 0.53 -10.75 -2.85
CA LEU A 129 0.46 -9.92 -1.66
C LEU A 129 0.70 -8.48 -2.08
N THR A 130 -0.24 -7.61 -1.71
CA THR A 130 -0.21 -6.18 -2.01
C THR A 130 -0.16 -5.40 -0.70
N LEU A 131 0.79 -4.48 -0.61
CA LEU A 131 0.95 -3.52 0.47
C LEU A 131 0.98 -2.11 -0.14
N ILE A 132 0.17 -1.19 0.40
CA ILE A 132 0.12 0.19 -0.06
C ILE A 132 0.25 1.09 1.17
N TYR A 133 1.15 2.06 1.09
CA TYR A 133 1.24 3.18 1.99
C TYR A 133 0.81 4.46 1.26
N MET A 134 0.02 5.27 1.94
CA MET A 134 -0.37 6.59 1.45
C MET A 134 -0.24 7.60 2.58
N GLU A 135 0.13 8.83 2.23
CA GLU A 135 0.07 9.94 3.16
C GLU A 135 -0.34 11.25 2.48
N GLY A 136 -1.01 12.12 3.24
CA GLY A 136 -1.47 13.42 2.77
C GLY A 136 -2.59 13.98 3.65
N ASN A 137 -3.43 14.85 3.07
CA ASN A 137 -4.57 15.44 3.77
C ASN A 137 -5.90 14.75 3.44
N ALA A 138 -5.88 13.72 2.60
CA ALA A 138 -7.05 12.89 2.31
C ALA A 138 -7.62 12.27 3.59
N THR A 139 -8.93 12.02 3.59
CA THR A 139 -9.62 11.21 4.61
C THR A 139 -9.74 9.76 4.17
N LEU A 140 -9.98 8.86 5.14
CA LEU A 140 -10.18 7.44 4.85
C LEU A 140 -11.36 7.20 3.88
N ALA A 141 -12.45 7.93 4.08
CA ALA A 141 -13.66 7.83 3.28
C ALA A 141 -13.41 8.26 1.82
N GLU A 142 -12.72 9.38 1.61
CA GLU A 142 -12.36 9.86 0.27
C GLU A 142 -11.48 8.85 -0.49
N LEU A 143 -10.51 8.24 0.21
CA LEU A 143 -9.66 7.21 -0.39
C LEU A 143 -10.48 5.97 -0.76
N LYS A 144 -11.34 5.48 0.14
CA LYS A 144 -12.20 4.32 -0.15
C LYS A 144 -13.10 4.58 -1.36
N GLN A 145 -13.74 5.75 -1.45
CA GLN A 145 -14.61 6.08 -2.58
C GLN A 145 -13.87 6.06 -3.94
N ARG A 146 -12.57 6.40 -3.93
CA ARG A 146 -11.74 6.52 -5.14
C ARG A 146 -11.04 5.22 -5.52
N PHE A 147 -10.68 4.38 -4.54
CA PHE A 147 -9.85 3.19 -4.75
C PHE A 147 -10.57 1.85 -4.50
N ALA A 148 -11.77 1.85 -3.91
CA ALA A 148 -12.54 0.62 -3.65
C ALA A 148 -13.53 0.23 -4.79
N LYS A 149 -13.38 0.83 -5.98
CA LYS A 149 -14.18 0.48 -7.17
C LYS A 149 -13.55 -0.68 -7.95
#